data_AF-A0A5M9Z008-F1
#
_entry.id   AF-A0A5M9Z008-F1
#
_cell.length_a   1.000
_cell.length_b   1.000
_cell.length_c   1.000
_cell.angle_alpha   90.00
_cell.angle_beta   90.00
_cell.angle_gamma   90.00
#
_symmetry.space_group_name_H-M   'P 1'
#
loop_
_entity.id
_entity.type
_entity.pdbx_description
1 polymer ?
#
loop_
_entity_poly.entity_id
_entity_poly.type
_entity_poly.pdbx_seq_one_letter_code
_entity_poly.pdbx_strand_id
1 'polypeptide(L)'
;MYTIKYEPQFKKDYKKFKKEHPELIKDFKNTVIQLTQKGKVGKDYDLHPLDKCGGNYSGHFDYHLSEGTVDVVVIYKPHKTNSIIRFVRIGNHGDLFEGKEK
;
A
#
# COMPACT_ATOMS: atom_id res chain seq x y z
N MET A 1 17.33 -5.88 -7.18
CA MET A 1 16.50 -5.89 -5.96
C MET A 1 16.02 -4.47 -5.68
N TYR A 2 14.76 -4.31 -5.30
CA TYR A 2 14.19 -3.04 -4.89
C TYR A 2 14.38 -2.83 -3.38
N THR A 3 14.66 -1.60 -2.96
CA THR A 3 14.74 -1.21 -1.56
C THR A 3 13.41 -0.64 -1.11
N ILE A 4 12.82 -1.24 -0.07
CA ILE A 4 11.58 -0.72 0.52
C ILE A 4 11.94 0.33 1.59
N LYS A 5 11.30 1.50 1.53
CA LYS A 5 11.35 2.53 2.57
C LYS A 5 9.96 2.77 3.13
N TYR A 6 9.85 2.85 4.45
CA TYR A 6 8.58 3.08 5.14
C TYR A 6 8.50 4.52 5.61
N GLU A 7 7.51 5.27 5.12
CA GLU A 7 7.24 6.62 5.59
C GLU A 7 6.73 6.60 7.06
N PRO A 8 6.91 7.69 7.82
CA PRO A 8 6.51 7.73 9.23
C PRO A 8 5.02 7.46 9.46
N GLN A 9 4.15 7.92 8.55
CA GLN A 9 2.71 7.69 8.65
C GLN A 9 2.38 6.21 8.42
N PHE A 10 2.98 5.58 7.41
CA PHE A 10 2.86 4.14 7.18
C PHE A 10 3.17 3.33 8.44
N LYS A 11 4.22 3.67 9.19
CA LYS A 11 4.58 2.95 10.41
C LYS A 11 3.50 3.04 11.49
N LYS A 12 2.78 4.16 11.57
CA LYS A 12 1.66 4.33 12.51
C LYS A 12 0.47 3.50 12.06
N ASP A 13 0.13 3.59 10.79
CA ASP A 13 -1.01 2.88 10.24
C ASP A 13 -0.79 1.36 10.29
N TYR A 14 0.43 0.90 10.00
CA TYR A 14 0.80 -0.51 10.09
C TYR A 14 0.63 -1.08 11.51
N LYS A 15 0.89 -0.29 12.56
CA LYS A 15 0.64 -0.74 13.94
C LYS A 15 -0.85 -0.96 14.21
N LYS A 16 -1.72 -0.10 13.68
CA LYS A 16 -3.18 -0.23 13.76
C LYS A 16 -3.64 -1.44 12.95
N PHE A 17 -3.24 -1.52 11.69
CA PHE A 17 -3.51 -2.64 10.78
C PHE A 17 -3.10 -3.99 11.37
N LYS A 18 -1.90 -4.10 11.96
CA LYS A 18 -1.41 -5.34 12.58
C LYS A 18 -2.32 -5.82 13.73
N LYS A 19 -2.97 -4.89 14.43
CA LYS A 19 -3.88 -5.18 15.54
C LYS A 19 -5.27 -5.56 15.05
N GLU A 20 -5.75 -4.90 14.00
CA GLU A 20 -7.09 -5.09 13.44
C GLU A 20 -7.17 -6.32 12.52
N HIS A 21 -6.09 -6.60 11.78
CA HIS A 21 -6.04 -7.64 10.74
C HIS A 21 -4.77 -8.49 10.86
N PRO A 22 -4.59 -9.24 11.96
CA PRO A 22 -3.42 -10.11 12.13
C PRO A 22 -3.29 -11.18 11.03
N GLU A 23 -4.42 -11.61 10.44
CA GLU A 23 -4.49 -12.56 9.33
C GLU A 23 -3.81 -12.04 8.05
N LEU A 24 -3.93 -10.75 7.77
CA LEU A 24 -3.38 -10.12 6.55
C LEU A 24 -1.88 -9.80 6.66
N ILE A 25 -1.26 -9.96 7.83
CA ILE A 25 0.19 -9.75 8.02
C ILE A 25 1.00 -10.69 7.12
N LYS A 26 0.53 -11.93 6.96
CA LYS A 26 1.22 -12.93 6.13
C LYS A 26 1.21 -12.51 4.67
N ASP A 27 0.08 -12.04 4.18
CA ASP A 27 -0.08 -11.59 2.80
C ASP A 27 0.71 -10.32 2.55
N PHE A 28 0.67 -9.36 3.47
CA PHE A 28 1.51 -8.16 3.41
C PHE A 28 3.02 -8.49 3.34
N LYS A 29 3.49 -9.46 4.13
CA LYS A 29 4.90 -9.89 4.04
C LYS A 29 5.20 -10.50 2.67
N ASN A 30 4.28 -11.28 2.13
CA ASN A 30 4.42 -11.88 0.80
C ASN A 30 4.50 -10.79 -0.29
N THR A 31 3.65 -9.78 -0.24
CA THR A 31 3.70 -8.65 -1.20
C THR A 31 4.99 -7.86 -1.09
N VAL A 32 5.50 -7.61 0.13
CA VAL A 32 6.80 -6.95 0.34
C VAL A 32 7.96 -7.74 -0.28
N ILE A 33 7.96 -9.07 -0.16
CA ILE A 33 8.96 -9.93 -0.80
C ILE A 33 8.87 -9.81 -2.33
N GLN A 34 7.66 -9.89 -2.89
CA GLN A 34 7.43 -9.76 -4.33
C GLN A 34 7.86 -8.38 -4.85
N LEU A 35 7.55 -7.31 -4.13
CA LEU A 35 7.97 -5.94 -4.47
C LEU A 35 9.50 -5.79 -4.42
N THR A 36 10.15 -6.38 -3.42
CA THR A 36 11.63 -6.37 -3.29
C THR A 36 12.30 -7.12 -4.44
N GLN A 37 11.71 -8.23 -4.89
CA GLN A 37 12.29 -9.06 -5.94
C GLN A 37 11.98 -8.55 -7.36
N LYS A 38 10.70 -8.26 -7.62
CA LYS A 38 10.15 -7.99 -8.96
C LYS A 38 9.71 -6.55 -9.18
N GLY A 39 9.62 -5.74 -8.11
CA GLY A 39 9.10 -4.36 -8.19
C GLY A 39 7.59 -4.25 -8.39
N LYS A 40 6.89 -5.40 -8.42
CA LYS A 40 5.45 -5.52 -8.62
C LYS A 40 4.89 -6.63 -7.75
N VAL A 41 3.64 -6.47 -7.33
CA VAL A 41 2.87 -7.52 -6.67
C VAL A 41 2.21 -8.43 -7.71
N GLY A 42 1.77 -9.62 -7.27
CA GLY A 42 1.00 -10.56 -8.08
C GLY A 42 -0.30 -9.95 -8.60
N LYS A 43 -0.88 -10.57 -9.63
CA LYS A 43 -2.14 -10.09 -10.24
C LYS A 43 -3.32 -10.13 -9.28
N ASP A 44 -3.25 -10.95 -8.24
CA ASP A 44 -4.30 -11.15 -7.25
C ASP A 44 -4.47 -9.96 -6.28
N TYR A 45 -3.58 -8.96 -6.33
CA TYR A 45 -3.59 -7.81 -5.41
C TYR A 45 -4.05 -6.51 -6.08
N ASP A 46 -4.63 -6.57 -7.29
CA ASP A 46 -5.13 -5.43 -8.07
C ASP A 46 -4.22 -4.17 -8.04
N LEU A 47 -3.00 -4.32 -8.56
CA LEU A 47 -2.05 -3.21 -8.63
C LEU A 47 -2.47 -2.20 -9.70
N HIS A 48 -2.86 -1.00 -9.29
CA HIS A 48 -3.22 0.07 -10.20
C HIS A 48 -2.59 1.43 -9.81
N PRO A 49 -2.44 2.36 -10.78
CA PRO A 49 -2.02 3.72 -10.49
C PRO A 49 -3.20 4.52 -9.91
N LEU A 50 -2.89 5.39 -8.96
CA LEU A 50 -3.79 6.42 -8.47
C LEU A 50 -3.65 7.66 -9.35
N ASP A 51 -4.48 7.77 -10.39
CA ASP A 51 -4.46 8.86 -11.37
C ASP A 51 -5.59 9.88 -11.19
N LYS A 52 -6.44 9.72 -10.17
CA LYS A 52 -7.55 10.66 -9.89
C LYS A 52 -7.08 12.11 -9.83
N CYS A 53 -7.58 12.93 -10.75
CA CYS A 53 -7.26 14.35 -10.86
C CYS A 53 -7.67 15.10 -9.57
N GLY A 54 -6.72 15.80 -8.94
CA GLY A 54 -6.93 16.48 -7.66
C GLY A 54 -6.94 15.57 -6.42
N GLY A 55 -6.67 14.27 -6.57
CA GLY A 55 -6.57 13.35 -5.44
C GLY A 55 -5.27 13.51 -4.66
N ASN A 56 -5.33 13.35 -3.33
CA ASN A 56 -4.18 13.45 -2.41
C ASN A 56 -3.02 12.50 -2.74
N TYR A 57 -3.29 11.45 -3.50
CA TYR A 57 -2.33 10.41 -3.86
C TYR A 57 -2.07 10.31 -5.37
N SER A 58 -2.44 11.33 -6.15
CA SER A 58 -2.17 11.36 -7.58
C SER A 58 -0.70 11.08 -7.90
N GLY A 59 -0.44 10.13 -8.80
CA GLY A 59 0.89 9.68 -9.19
C GLY A 59 1.54 8.66 -8.25
N HIS A 60 0.79 8.09 -7.31
CA HIS A 60 1.17 6.90 -6.55
C HIS A 60 0.56 5.65 -7.18
N PHE A 61 0.95 4.48 -6.70
CA PHE A 61 0.33 3.20 -7.00
C PHE A 61 -0.28 2.65 -5.74
N ASP A 62 -1.34 1.87 -5.90
CA ASP A 62 -1.94 1.12 -4.83
C ASP A 62 -2.29 -0.30 -5.22
N TYR A 63 -2.43 -1.14 -4.19
CA TYR A 63 -2.79 -2.54 -4.31
C TYR A 63 -3.59 -2.95 -3.09
N HIS A 64 -4.48 -3.92 -3.26
CA HIS A 64 -5.40 -4.42 -2.25
C HIS A 64 -4.91 -5.73 -1.68
N LEU A 65 -4.89 -5.88 -0.34
CA LEU A 65 -4.46 -7.12 0.31
C LEU A 65 -5.57 -8.15 0.48
N SER A 66 -6.83 -7.74 0.50
CA SER A 66 -8.00 -8.60 0.65
C SER A 66 -9.16 -7.94 -0.08
N GLU A 67 -9.70 -8.59 -1.11
CA GLU A 67 -10.83 -8.05 -1.87
C GLU A 67 -12.14 -8.35 -1.12
N GLY A 68 -12.87 -7.31 -0.72
CA GLY A 68 -14.28 -7.42 -0.30
C GLY A 68 -14.57 -7.87 1.14
N THR A 69 -13.57 -8.35 1.91
CA THR A 69 -13.74 -8.57 3.37
C THR A 69 -13.07 -7.47 4.19
N VAL A 70 -11.90 -7.02 3.75
CA VAL A 70 -11.15 -5.92 4.36
C VAL A 70 -10.35 -5.21 3.27
N ASP A 71 -10.83 -4.08 2.77
CA ASP A 71 -10.17 -3.36 1.68
C ASP A 71 -8.92 -2.61 2.16
N VAL A 72 -7.83 -3.33 2.44
CA VAL A 72 -6.57 -2.72 2.84
C VAL A 72 -5.75 -2.32 1.62
N VAL A 73 -5.55 -1.02 1.49
CA VAL A 73 -4.82 -0.40 0.39
C VAL A 73 -3.43 -0.01 0.84
N VAL A 74 -2.41 -0.38 0.07
CA VAL A 74 -1.03 0.06 0.30
C VAL A 74 -0.59 1.02 -0.79
N ILE A 75 -0.40 2.28 -0.41
CA ILE A 75 0.00 3.33 -1.34
C ILE A 75 1.52 3.38 -1.39
N TYR A 76 2.10 3.24 -2.58
CA TYR A 76 3.54 3.34 -2.78
C TYR A 76 3.97 4.08 -4.04
N LYS A 77 5.18 4.62 -4.01
CA LYS A 77 5.77 5.34 -5.14
C LYS A 77 7.09 4.68 -5.57
N PRO A 78 7.15 4.06 -6.78
CA PRO A 78 8.41 3.60 -7.34
C PRO A 78 9.23 4.80 -7.86
N HIS A 79 10.53 4.81 -7.56
CA HIS A 79 11.43 5.85 -8.07
C HIS A 79 11.98 5.46 -9.45
N LYS A 80 12.01 6.39 -10.41
CA LYS A 80 12.45 6.09 -11.79
C LYS A 80 13.95 5.84 -11.90
N THR A 81 14.76 6.54 -11.11
CA THR A 81 16.23 6.46 -11.17
C THR A 81 16.86 5.61 -10.06
N ASN A 82 16.05 5.13 -9.10
CA ASN A 82 16.51 4.27 -8.02
C ASN A 82 15.49 3.15 -7.86
N SER A 83 15.92 1.91 -7.61
CA SER A 83 15.00 0.81 -7.32
C SER A 83 14.38 0.94 -5.92
N ILE A 84 13.96 2.13 -5.50
CA ILE A 84 13.37 2.40 -4.18
C ILE A 84 11.86 2.45 -4.32
N ILE A 85 11.16 1.69 -3.49
CA ILE A 85 9.71 1.72 -3.33
C ILE A 85 9.42 2.31 -1.95
N ARG A 86 8.68 3.43 -1.91
CA ARG A 86 8.28 4.08 -0.66
C ARG A 86 6.85 3.72 -0.31
N PHE A 87 6.65 3.11 0.85
CA PHE A 87 5.32 2.85 1.39
C PHE A 87 4.84 4.06 2.18
N VAL A 88 3.74 4.65 1.72
CA VAL A 88 3.23 5.94 2.19
C VAL A 88 2.13 5.73 3.23
N ARG A 89 1.14 4.87 2.94
CA ARG A 89 0.00 4.56 3.80
C ARG A 89 -0.40 3.09 3.69
N ILE A 90 -1.02 2.57 4.73
CA ILE A 90 -1.74 1.29 4.73
C ILE A 90 -3.01 1.45 5.54
N GLY A 91 -4.11 0.84 5.14
CA GLY A 91 -5.37 0.94 5.88
C GLY A 91 -6.56 0.70 4.97
N ASN A 92 -7.75 0.77 5.53
CA ASN A 92 -8.97 0.53 4.78
C ASN A 92 -9.19 1.62 3.73
N HIS A 93 -9.82 1.29 2.60
CA HIS A 93 -10.07 2.23 1.49
C HIS A 93 -10.68 3.56 1.98
N GLY A 94 -11.72 3.52 2.82
CA GLY A 94 -12.34 4.72 3.37
C GLY A 94 -11.42 5.56 4.28
N ASP A 95 -10.59 4.90 5.10
CA ASP A 95 -9.60 5.58 5.97
C ASP A 95 -8.51 6.32 5.14
N LEU A 96 -8.27 5.87 3.91
CA LEU A 96 -7.25 6.41 3.02
C LEU A 96 -7.79 7.44 2.03
N PHE A 97 -8.95 7.20 1.42
CA PHE A 97 -9.47 8.03 0.34
C PHE A 97 -10.70 8.86 0.70
N GLU A 98 -11.53 8.40 1.64
CA GLU A 98 -12.77 9.10 2.01
C GLU A 98 -12.62 10.05 3.19
N GLY A 99 -11.50 9.98 3.91
CA GLY A 99 -11.05 10.99 4.87
C GLY A 99 -12.18 11.72 5.60
N LYS A 100 -12.81 11.04 6.58
CA LYS A 100 -13.81 11.57 7.53
C LYS A 100 -14.35 12.95 7.18
N GLU A 101 -15.52 13.00 6.57
CA GLU A 101 -16.39 14.17 6.70
C GLU A 101 -16.39 14.57 8.19
N LYS A 102 -15.95 15.81 8.46
CA LYS A 102 -15.98 16.40 9.79
C LYS A 102 -17.39 16.79 10.16
#